data_AF-A0A1F7B3P3-F1
#
_entry.id   AF-A0A1F7B3P3-F1
#
_cell.length_a   1.000
_cell.length_b   1.000
_cell.length_c   1.000
_cell.angle_alpha   90.00
_cell.angle_beta   90.00
_cell.angle_gamma   90.00
#
_symmetry.space_group_name_H-M   'P 1'
#
loop_
_entity.id
_entity.type
_entity.pdbx_description
1 polymer ?
#
loop_
_entity_poly.entity_id
_entity_poly.type
_entity_poly.pdbx_seq_one_letter_code
_entity_poly.pdbx_strand_id
1 'polypeptide(L)'
;MKNLIYIIKISGEIIKSKKSLENVLKYTKKLHEQKIKVIIVHGGGQQADELSKLLNHNPIKINGRRVTSDKDLEIIKMLYGGSLNLEILSFMKKFALHGIRVSGIDGNLLQVKIRSKKEFDFGFVGDIEKVNPDILLHLLNKNIIPIVSPLACDKKGQILNINADTIAKEIAKSLKVEKLIFFTNVDGIYKNENLIKNLDITECKNLIKEKFVQDGMLVKVQNIIDSLKSGVKEIQILNPNKQSSGTTITKNYPVYIDHFIGNNKGPITTIIGSIHGNEKIGKKLIDNLRQDLKKEGIYGEIFLIFGNPKAYKQNLRFINEDLNRLFDKEIFKKLSLKVILNNEQLRALQIAKILKKTDYCLDIHSTLKPSKAFVYLENSKKHIKLAKFFHTKYLVSLGQNFKEKDLICSTDSFINSNGRYGLTFETGFHKDFSDFQNVYLKTKLFLKKVKSAFFNEKLKMKNEKFSKIHLEIVDSIKPKTNDFKFAKNFSNFDIIKNGELIAFDKHKKIIAPKDLFIIFPKKEFYINKTAGYFAVPI
;
A
#
# COMPACT_ATOMS: atom_id res chain seq x y z
N MET A 1 19.64 -10.69 8.50
CA MET A 1 18.67 -10.11 7.55
C MET A 1 18.08 -11.24 6.73
N LYS A 2 16.78 -11.20 6.40
CA LYS A 2 16.14 -12.25 5.59
C LYS A 2 16.68 -12.16 4.15
N ASN A 3 17.25 -13.22 3.59
CA ASN A 3 17.72 -13.24 2.20
C ASN A 3 16.50 -13.16 1.27
N LEU A 4 16.24 -11.97 0.71
CA LEU A 4 15.14 -11.75 -0.24
C LEU A 4 15.54 -12.30 -1.62
N ILE A 5 14.69 -13.12 -2.21
CA ILE A 5 14.86 -13.64 -3.58
C ILE A 5 13.79 -13.03 -4.47
N TYR A 6 14.21 -12.41 -5.57
CA TYR A 6 13.35 -11.83 -6.59
C TYR A 6 13.54 -12.61 -7.89
N ILE A 7 12.46 -12.82 -8.63
CA ILE A 7 12.51 -13.40 -9.97
C ILE A 7 12.14 -12.33 -10.98
N ILE A 8 12.95 -12.16 -12.01
CA ILE A 8 12.70 -11.25 -13.12
C ILE A 8 12.45 -12.09 -14.36
N LYS A 9 11.21 -12.08 -14.87
CA LYS A 9 10.89 -12.62 -16.17
C LYS A 9 11.05 -11.55 -17.24
N ILE A 10 11.83 -11.84 -18.26
CA ILE A 10 12.08 -10.96 -19.41
C ILE A 10 11.45 -11.56 -20.66
N SER A 11 10.61 -10.79 -21.36
CA SER A 11 10.06 -11.19 -22.67
C SER A 11 11.11 -11.13 -23.78
N GLY A 12 10.98 -11.96 -24.81
CA GLY A 12 11.94 -12.03 -25.92
C GLY A 12 12.20 -10.67 -26.58
N GLU A 13 11.15 -9.90 -26.85
CA GLU A 13 11.25 -8.53 -27.43
C GLU A 13 12.23 -7.62 -26.68
N ILE A 14 12.32 -7.75 -25.36
CA ILE A 14 13.20 -6.90 -24.54
C ILE A 14 14.67 -7.25 -24.77
N ILE A 15 14.99 -8.52 -25.03
CA ILE A 15 16.36 -8.98 -25.30
C ILE A 15 16.84 -8.37 -26.62
N LYS A 16 15.98 -8.32 -27.64
CA LYS A 16 16.29 -7.74 -28.96
C LYS A 16 16.57 -6.23 -28.88
N SER A 17 15.95 -5.53 -27.94
CA SER A 17 16.15 -4.10 -27.73
C SER A 17 17.30 -3.84 -26.75
N LYS A 18 18.49 -3.50 -27.26
CA LYS A 18 19.68 -3.16 -26.45
C LYS A 18 19.34 -2.18 -25.30
N LYS A 19 18.59 -1.11 -25.61
CA LYS A 19 18.14 -0.11 -24.61
C LYS A 19 17.26 -0.73 -23.52
N SER A 20 16.30 -1.56 -23.91
CA SER A 20 15.38 -2.18 -22.96
C SER A 20 16.09 -3.21 -22.09
N LEU A 21 16.96 -4.04 -22.67
CA LEU A 21 17.81 -4.99 -21.94
C LEU A 21 18.73 -4.26 -20.95
N GLU A 22 19.41 -3.19 -21.37
CA GLU A 22 20.23 -2.37 -20.49
C GLU A 22 19.42 -1.80 -19.32
N ASN A 23 18.19 -1.34 -19.56
CA ASN A 23 17.33 -0.84 -18.50
C ASN A 23 16.94 -1.94 -17.50
N VAL A 24 16.65 -3.16 -17.96
CA VAL A 24 16.40 -4.30 -17.06
C VAL A 24 17.64 -4.66 -16.25
N LEU A 25 18.83 -4.62 -16.86
CA LEU A 25 20.07 -4.93 -16.16
C LEU A 25 20.50 -3.83 -15.18
N LYS A 26 20.25 -2.54 -15.49
CA LYS A 26 20.37 -1.44 -14.52
C LYS A 26 19.46 -1.65 -13.32
N TYR A 27 18.21 -2.08 -13.56
CA TYR A 27 17.28 -2.40 -12.48
C TYR A 27 17.78 -3.59 -11.65
N THR A 28 18.27 -4.64 -12.31
CA THR A 28 18.86 -5.82 -11.67
C THR A 28 20.08 -5.46 -10.81
N LYS A 29 20.95 -4.57 -11.31
CA LYS A 29 22.10 -4.05 -10.57
C LYS A 29 21.70 -3.35 -9.27
N LYS A 30 20.68 -2.49 -9.31
CA LYS A 30 20.17 -1.83 -8.10
C LYS A 30 19.68 -2.83 -7.05
N LEU A 31 18.99 -3.88 -7.47
CA LEU A 31 18.57 -4.95 -6.56
C LEU A 31 19.79 -5.68 -5.96
N HIS A 32 20.78 -5.98 -6.81
CA HIS A 32 22.00 -6.67 -6.38
C HIS A 32 22.80 -5.84 -5.37
N GLU A 33 22.95 -4.53 -5.58
CA GLU A 33 23.57 -3.58 -4.66
C GLU A 33 22.84 -3.52 -3.30
N GLN A 34 21.52 -3.76 -3.29
CA GLN A 34 20.70 -3.89 -2.08
C GLN A 34 20.79 -5.27 -1.42
N LYS A 35 21.71 -6.13 -1.88
CA LYS A 35 21.89 -7.53 -1.41
C LYS A 35 20.65 -8.41 -1.65
N ILE A 36 19.80 -8.04 -2.62
CA ILE A 36 18.68 -8.87 -3.06
C ILE A 36 19.20 -9.90 -4.07
N LYS A 37 18.84 -11.16 -3.87
CA LYS A 37 19.22 -12.28 -4.72
C LYS A 37 18.26 -12.30 -5.92
N VAL A 38 18.79 -12.36 -7.14
CA VAL A 38 17.97 -12.27 -8.36
C VAL A 38 18.15 -13.51 -9.22
N ILE A 39 17.04 -14.05 -9.70
CA ILE A 39 16.98 -15.06 -10.77
C ILE A 39 16.32 -14.41 -11.98
N ILE A 40 16.91 -14.58 -13.17
CA ILE A 40 16.31 -14.12 -14.42
C ILE A 40 15.74 -15.33 -15.15
N VAL A 41 14.51 -15.22 -15.64
CA VAL A 41 13.90 -16.19 -16.55
C VAL A 41 13.60 -15.48 -17.85
N HIS A 42 14.00 -16.05 -18.99
CA HIS A 42 13.79 -15.39 -20.27
C HIS A 42 12.88 -16.19 -21.20
N GLY A 43 12.19 -15.48 -22.10
CA GLY A 43 11.54 -16.07 -23.26
C GLY A 43 12.35 -15.86 -24.54
N GLY A 44 11.73 -16.15 -25.68
CA GLY A 44 12.35 -15.92 -26.99
C GLY A 44 11.45 -16.27 -28.19
N GLY A 45 10.13 -16.29 -28.00
CA GLY A 45 9.21 -16.85 -29.00
C GLY A 45 9.25 -16.13 -30.35
N GLN A 46 9.34 -14.80 -30.36
CA GLN A 46 9.46 -14.03 -31.61
C GLN A 46 10.77 -14.34 -32.33
N GLN A 47 11.89 -14.41 -31.62
CA GLN A 47 13.18 -14.76 -32.20
C GLN A 47 13.19 -16.20 -32.73
N ALA A 48 12.48 -17.10 -32.06
CA ALA A 48 12.28 -18.45 -32.57
C ALA A 48 11.46 -18.42 -33.87
N ASP A 49 10.44 -17.57 -33.97
CA ASP A 49 9.63 -17.44 -35.19
C ASP A 49 10.47 -16.87 -36.35
N GLU A 50 11.29 -15.85 -36.07
CA GLU A 50 12.19 -15.22 -37.03
C GLU A 50 13.23 -16.23 -37.56
N LEU A 51 13.88 -16.98 -36.67
CA LEU A 51 14.85 -18.01 -37.04
C LEU A 51 14.20 -19.18 -37.79
N SER A 52 12.99 -19.61 -37.38
CA SER A 52 12.24 -20.62 -38.12
C SER A 52 12.01 -20.19 -39.57
N LYS A 53 11.53 -18.95 -39.79
CA LYS A 53 11.30 -18.43 -41.15
C LYS A 53 12.58 -18.36 -41.97
N LEU A 54 13.69 -17.92 -41.37
CA LEU A 54 15.01 -17.88 -42.02
C LEU A 54 15.47 -19.27 -42.48
N LEU A 55 15.08 -20.32 -41.76
CA LEU A 55 15.37 -21.72 -42.07
C LEU A 55 14.26 -22.39 -42.90
N ASN A 56 13.44 -21.59 -43.58
CA ASN A 56 12.31 -22.03 -44.40
C ASN A 56 11.38 -22.99 -43.63
N HIS A 57 11.12 -22.69 -42.36
CA HIS A 57 10.20 -23.40 -41.48
C HIS A 57 9.13 -22.46 -40.97
N ASN A 58 7.86 -22.76 -41.25
CA ASN A 58 6.75 -21.92 -40.80
C ASN A 58 6.25 -22.38 -39.43
N PRO A 59 6.40 -21.57 -38.36
CA PRO A 59 5.99 -21.96 -37.02
C PRO A 59 4.47 -21.96 -36.88
N ILE A 60 3.93 -23.02 -36.27
CA ILE A 60 2.49 -23.15 -36.00
C ILE A 60 2.19 -22.74 -34.55
N LYS A 61 1.10 -21.99 -34.34
CA LYS A 61 0.62 -21.61 -33.00
C LYS A 61 -0.85 -21.91 -32.81
N ILE A 62 -1.19 -22.48 -31.66
CA ILE A 62 -2.58 -22.73 -31.22
C ILE A 62 -2.78 -21.96 -29.92
N ASN A 63 -3.79 -21.09 -29.85
CA ASN A 63 -4.09 -20.24 -28.68
C ASN A 63 -2.86 -19.47 -28.15
N GLY A 64 -2.06 -18.93 -29.08
CA GLY A 64 -0.84 -18.16 -28.77
C GLY A 64 0.35 -19.00 -28.29
N ARG A 65 0.26 -20.33 -28.29
CA ARG A 65 1.35 -21.26 -27.93
C ARG A 65 1.90 -21.97 -29.16
N ARG A 66 3.23 -22.09 -29.24
CA ARG A 66 3.93 -22.79 -30.33
C ARG A 66 3.68 -24.30 -30.25
N VAL A 67 3.26 -24.90 -31.36
CA VAL A 67 3.40 -26.34 -31.59
C VAL A 67 4.86 -26.61 -31.90
N THR A 68 5.48 -27.53 -31.17
CA THR A 68 6.92 -27.78 -31.26
C THR A 68 7.16 -29.12 -31.95
N SER A 69 7.45 -29.10 -33.25
CA SER A 69 7.96 -30.27 -34.00
C SER A 69 9.44 -30.54 -33.69
N ASP A 70 10.01 -31.60 -34.27
CA ASP A 70 11.46 -31.88 -34.16
C ASP A 70 12.31 -30.71 -34.66
N LYS A 71 11.94 -30.14 -35.83
CA LYS A 71 12.65 -28.99 -36.40
C LYS A 71 12.50 -27.75 -35.52
N ASP A 72 11.31 -27.51 -34.96
CA ASP A 72 11.12 -26.43 -33.97
C ASP A 72 11.99 -26.64 -32.74
N LEU A 73 12.09 -27.87 -32.26
CA LEU A 73 12.85 -28.23 -31.06
C LEU A 73 14.35 -27.94 -31.26
N GLU A 74 14.93 -28.33 -32.40
CA GLU A 74 16.32 -28.00 -32.73
C GLU A 74 16.58 -26.49 -32.79
N ILE A 75 15.67 -25.75 -33.42
CA ILE A 75 15.75 -24.29 -33.52
C ILE A 75 15.78 -23.64 -32.13
N ILE A 76 14.88 -24.05 -31.24
CA ILE A 76 14.82 -23.46 -29.90
C ILE A 76 15.98 -23.90 -28.99
N LYS A 77 16.56 -25.10 -29.17
CA LYS A 77 17.78 -25.52 -28.46
C LYS A 77 18.93 -24.55 -28.77
N MET A 78 19.18 -24.29 -30.06
CA MET A 78 20.22 -23.37 -30.52
C MET A 78 19.97 -21.94 -30.04
N LEU A 79 18.73 -21.47 -30.14
CA LEU A 79 18.39 -20.09 -29.81
C LEU A 79 18.36 -19.82 -28.31
N TYR A 80 17.63 -20.64 -27.53
CA TYR A 80 17.39 -20.40 -26.12
C TYR A 80 18.61 -20.75 -25.27
N GLY A 81 19.25 -21.90 -25.52
CA GLY A 81 20.46 -22.32 -24.80
C GLY A 81 21.72 -21.57 -25.24
N GLY A 82 21.76 -21.17 -26.51
CA GLY A 82 22.88 -20.43 -27.10
C GLY A 82 22.64 -18.92 -27.12
N SER A 83 22.15 -18.43 -28.26
CA SER A 83 22.19 -17.02 -28.64
C SER A 83 21.58 -16.06 -27.61
N LEU A 84 20.33 -16.29 -27.17
CA LEU A 84 19.65 -15.35 -26.27
C LEU A 84 20.30 -15.27 -24.88
N ASN A 85 20.74 -16.41 -24.35
CA ASN A 85 21.47 -16.44 -23.08
C ASN A 85 22.80 -15.69 -23.17
N LEU A 86 23.55 -15.92 -24.25
CA LEU A 86 24.83 -15.26 -24.49
C LEU A 86 24.66 -13.74 -24.60
N GLU A 87 23.60 -13.28 -25.24
CA GLU A 87 23.31 -11.84 -25.36
C GLU A 87 23.03 -11.21 -23.98
N ILE A 88 22.21 -11.85 -23.15
CA ILE A 88 21.95 -11.38 -21.77
C ILE A 88 23.26 -11.32 -20.97
N LEU A 89 24.06 -12.41 -20.98
CA LEU A 89 25.31 -12.49 -20.24
C LEU A 89 26.35 -11.47 -20.72
N SER A 90 26.43 -11.23 -22.03
CA SER A 90 27.31 -10.22 -22.62
C SER A 90 26.95 -8.83 -22.10
N PHE A 91 25.67 -8.47 -22.08
CA PHE A 91 25.23 -7.18 -21.54
C PHE A 91 25.42 -7.06 -20.02
N MET A 92 25.30 -8.16 -19.27
CA MET A 92 25.56 -8.17 -17.83
C MET A 92 26.98 -7.72 -17.48
N LYS A 93 27.97 -7.99 -18.35
CA LYS A 93 29.36 -7.52 -18.16
C LYS A 93 29.44 -6.00 -18.03
N LYS A 94 28.66 -5.24 -18.81
CA LYS A 94 28.62 -3.77 -18.75
C LYS A 94 28.19 -3.24 -17.37
N PHE A 95 27.46 -4.05 -16.61
CA PHE A 95 26.93 -3.68 -15.30
C PHE A 95 27.70 -4.31 -14.14
N ALA A 96 28.80 -5.02 -14.41
CA ALA A 96 29.56 -5.81 -13.44
C ALA A 96 28.67 -6.86 -12.72
N LEU A 97 27.72 -7.44 -13.45
CA LEU A 97 26.87 -8.51 -12.96
C LEU A 97 27.45 -9.86 -13.38
N HIS A 98 27.48 -10.81 -12.44
CA HIS A 98 27.95 -12.17 -12.69
C HIS A 98 26.76 -13.10 -12.86
N GLY A 99 26.55 -13.59 -14.08
CA GLY A 99 25.46 -14.52 -14.41
C GLY A 99 25.98 -15.85 -14.92
N ILE A 100 25.14 -16.88 -14.80
CA ILE A 100 25.38 -18.20 -15.40
C ILE A 100 24.11 -18.71 -16.07
N ARG A 101 24.27 -19.39 -17.21
CA ARG A 101 23.15 -20.00 -17.94
C ARG A 101 22.67 -21.22 -17.17
N VAL A 102 21.36 -21.38 -17.07
CA VAL A 102 20.71 -22.54 -16.47
C VAL A 102 19.48 -22.88 -17.34
N SER A 103 19.15 -24.15 -17.46
CA SER A 103 17.91 -24.65 -18.02
C SER A 103 17.19 -25.49 -16.97
N GLY A 104 15.99 -25.97 -17.28
CA GLY A 104 15.30 -26.96 -16.45
C GLY A 104 16.03 -28.30 -16.35
N ILE A 105 16.98 -28.58 -17.25
CA ILE A 105 17.76 -29.83 -17.28
C ILE A 105 18.89 -29.77 -16.24
N ASP A 106 19.54 -28.61 -16.13
CA ASP A 106 20.74 -28.43 -15.31
C ASP A 106 20.43 -28.64 -13.83
N GLY A 107 21.15 -29.56 -13.19
CA GLY A 107 20.91 -29.93 -11.79
C GLY A 107 19.51 -30.50 -11.51
N ASN A 108 18.81 -30.98 -12.54
CA ASN A 108 17.42 -31.46 -12.46
C ASN A 108 16.45 -30.38 -11.91
N LEU A 109 16.65 -29.12 -12.32
CA LEU A 109 15.88 -27.97 -11.85
C LEU A 109 14.36 -28.14 -12.08
N LEU A 110 13.95 -28.60 -13.27
CA LEU A 110 12.55 -28.80 -13.64
C LEU A 110 12.33 -30.25 -14.06
N GLN A 111 11.45 -30.94 -13.34
CA GLN A 111 10.91 -32.22 -13.78
C GLN A 111 9.63 -31.95 -14.57
N VAL A 112 9.59 -32.43 -15.81
CA VAL A 112 8.50 -32.17 -16.75
C VAL A 112 7.99 -33.45 -17.37
N LYS A 113 6.77 -33.39 -17.91
CA LYS A 113 6.21 -34.41 -18.81
C LYS A 113 5.69 -33.77 -20.08
N ILE A 114 5.60 -34.54 -21.16
CA ILE A 114 4.91 -34.12 -22.37
C ILE A 114 3.48 -33.74 -22.04
N ARG A 115 3.04 -32.59 -22.58
CA ARG A 115 1.68 -32.08 -22.41
C ARG A 115 0.67 -33.08 -22.98
N SER A 116 -0.45 -33.26 -22.27
CA SER A 116 -1.56 -34.10 -22.72
C SER A 116 -2.13 -33.64 -24.06
N LYS A 117 -2.32 -34.59 -24.99
CA LYS A 117 -2.89 -34.37 -26.33
C LYS A 117 -4.43 -34.32 -26.38
N LYS A 118 -5.09 -34.26 -25.22
CA LYS A 118 -6.57 -34.34 -25.11
C LYS A 118 -7.32 -33.21 -25.82
N GLU A 119 -6.74 -32.01 -25.90
CA GLU A 119 -7.39 -30.84 -26.51
C GLU A 119 -6.71 -30.46 -27.83
N PHE A 120 -5.37 -30.36 -27.83
CA PHE A 120 -4.54 -30.15 -29.01
C PHE A 120 -3.20 -30.88 -28.83
N ASP A 121 -2.61 -31.35 -29.92
CA ASP A 121 -1.23 -31.86 -29.92
C ASP A 121 -0.25 -30.70 -30.11
N PHE A 122 0.51 -30.39 -29.06
CA PHE A 122 1.53 -29.35 -29.09
C PHE A 122 2.95 -29.90 -29.41
N GLY A 123 3.09 -31.20 -29.70
CA GLY A 123 4.38 -31.84 -29.93
C GLY A 123 5.26 -31.85 -28.68
N PHE A 124 6.52 -31.42 -28.81
CA PHE A 124 7.52 -31.37 -27.73
C PHE A 124 7.33 -30.20 -26.76
N VAL A 125 6.10 -30.00 -26.30
CA VAL A 125 5.75 -29.03 -25.24
C VAL A 125 5.51 -29.78 -23.94
N GLY A 126 6.09 -29.29 -22.85
CA GLY A 126 5.97 -29.93 -21.55
C GLY A 126 5.17 -29.13 -20.53
N ASP A 127 4.66 -29.84 -19.52
CA ASP A 127 4.10 -29.29 -18.29
C ASP A 127 5.04 -29.62 -17.11
N ILE A 128 5.24 -28.65 -16.21
CA ILE A 128 6.09 -28.80 -15.02
C ILE A 128 5.36 -29.64 -13.98
N GLU A 129 5.98 -30.71 -13.52
CA GLU A 129 5.49 -31.56 -12.44
C GLU A 129 6.10 -31.16 -11.09
N LYS A 130 7.40 -30.86 -11.08
CA LYS A 130 8.15 -30.52 -9.86
C LYS A 130 9.31 -29.57 -10.18
N VAL A 131 9.62 -28.68 -9.22
CA VAL A 131 10.79 -27.80 -9.26
C VAL A 131 11.75 -28.18 -8.15
N ASN A 132 13.01 -28.45 -8.49
CA ASN A 132 14.11 -28.59 -7.53
C ASN A 132 15.01 -27.33 -7.56
N PRO A 133 14.87 -26.40 -6.59
CA PRO A 133 15.58 -25.13 -6.65
C PRO A 133 17.04 -25.18 -6.18
N ASP A 134 17.57 -26.34 -5.79
CA ASP A 134 18.88 -26.47 -5.14
C ASP A 134 20.02 -25.84 -5.94
N ILE A 135 20.07 -26.08 -7.25
CA ILE A 135 21.08 -25.48 -8.13
C ILE A 135 20.99 -23.95 -8.14
N LEU A 136 19.77 -23.39 -8.13
CA LEU A 136 19.55 -21.95 -8.08
C LEU A 136 20.03 -21.39 -6.74
N LEU A 137 19.68 -22.05 -5.63
CA LEU A 137 20.09 -21.63 -4.28
C LEU A 137 21.62 -21.66 -4.12
N HIS A 138 22.29 -22.68 -4.66
CA HIS A 138 23.75 -22.76 -4.64
C HIS A 138 24.41 -21.58 -5.37
N LEU A 139 23.96 -21.30 -6.60
CA LEU A 139 24.46 -20.18 -7.40
C LEU A 139 24.19 -18.84 -6.71
N LEU A 140 22.97 -18.66 -6.22
CA LEU A 140 22.58 -17.47 -5.49
C LEU A 140 23.45 -17.28 -4.25
N ASN A 141 23.78 -18.33 -3.48
CA ASN A 141 24.66 -18.25 -2.32
C ASN A 141 26.07 -17.75 -2.67
N LYS A 142 26.56 -18.03 -3.87
CA LYS A 142 27.83 -17.51 -4.42
C LYS A 142 27.70 -16.15 -5.11
N ASN A 143 26.55 -15.48 -4.98
CA ASN A 143 26.23 -14.20 -5.63
C ASN A 143 26.27 -14.26 -7.16
N ILE A 144 26.01 -15.43 -7.74
CA ILE A 144 25.87 -15.62 -9.18
C ILE A 144 24.37 -15.58 -9.52
N ILE A 145 24.01 -14.81 -10.55
CA ILE A 145 22.63 -14.63 -11.02
C ILE A 145 22.30 -15.75 -12.04
N PRO A 146 21.38 -16.68 -11.73
CA PRO A 146 20.98 -17.69 -12.70
C PRO A 146 20.12 -17.08 -13.81
N ILE A 147 20.44 -17.39 -15.06
CA ILE A 147 19.69 -17.02 -16.26
C ILE A 147 19.02 -18.28 -16.80
N VAL A 148 17.73 -18.43 -16.52
CA VAL A 148 16.96 -19.64 -16.78
C VAL A 148 16.31 -19.58 -18.16
N SER A 149 16.64 -20.55 -19.01
CA SER A 149 16.06 -20.74 -20.34
C SER A 149 14.82 -21.64 -20.36
N PRO A 150 13.92 -21.49 -21.35
CA PRO A 150 12.66 -22.22 -21.41
C PRO A 150 12.76 -23.65 -21.98
N LEU A 151 13.78 -24.40 -21.55
CA LEU A 151 14.01 -25.80 -21.91
C LEU A 151 14.07 -26.67 -20.66
N ALA A 152 13.47 -27.86 -20.71
CA ALA A 152 13.55 -28.86 -19.65
C ALA A 152 13.57 -30.27 -20.27
N CYS A 153 13.76 -31.30 -19.44
CA CYS A 153 13.84 -32.68 -19.89
C CYS A 153 12.87 -33.56 -19.10
N ASP A 154 12.19 -34.47 -19.78
CA ASP A 154 11.38 -35.48 -19.10
C ASP A 154 12.25 -36.62 -18.53
N LYS A 155 11.62 -37.58 -17.85
CA LYS A 155 12.31 -38.73 -17.23
C LYS A 155 12.99 -39.66 -18.24
N LYS A 156 12.67 -39.57 -19.53
CA LYS A 156 13.24 -40.41 -20.60
C LYS A 156 14.41 -39.74 -21.32
N GLY A 157 14.77 -38.51 -20.98
CA GLY A 157 15.79 -37.76 -21.71
C GLY A 157 15.24 -36.87 -22.83
N GLN A 158 13.92 -36.78 -23.02
CA GLN A 158 13.33 -35.95 -24.07
C GLN A 158 13.31 -34.48 -23.65
N ILE A 159 13.96 -33.64 -24.44
CA ILE A 159 13.93 -32.18 -24.27
C ILE A 159 12.55 -31.65 -24.67
N LEU A 160 12.00 -30.77 -23.84
CA LEU A 160 10.69 -30.14 -24.03
C LEU A 160 10.78 -28.62 -23.91
N ASN A 161 9.98 -27.95 -24.74
CA ASN A 161 9.72 -26.52 -24.69
C ASN A 161 8.72 -26.22 -23.56
N ILE A 162 9.08 -25.30 -22.66
CA ILE A 162 8.23 -24.92 -21.52
C ILE A 162 7.95 -23.42 -21.58
N ASN A 163 6.72 -23.01 -21.28
CA ASN A 163 6.38 -21.58 -21.24
C ASN A 163 7.19 -20.83 -20.16
N ALA A 164 7.90 -19.76 -20.54
CA ALA A 164 8.75 -19.00 -19.64
C ALA A 164 8.00 -18.31 -18.48
N ASP A 165 6.76 -17.84 -18.69
CA ASP A 165 5.92 -17.30 -17.60
C ASP A 165 5.56 -18.42 -16.61
N THR A 166 5.33 -19.66 -17.10
CA THR A 166 5.12 -20.84 -16.25
C THR A 166 6.37 -21.21 -15.45
N ILE A 167 7.56 -21.21 -16.06
CA ILE A 167 8.82 -21.45 -15.34
C ILE A 167 9.02 -20.44 -14.22
N ALA A 168 8.91 -19.14 -14.54
CA ALA A 168 9.07 -18.07 -13.56
C ALA A 168 8.09 -18.22 -12.41
N LYS A 169 6.83 -18.57 -12.70
CA LYS A 169 5.79 -18.86 -11.70
C LYS A 169 6.15 -20.06 -10.83
N GLU A 170 6.49 -21.21 -11.41
CA GLU A 170 6.70 -22.44 -10.62
C GLU A 170 7.98 -22.36 -9.78
N ILE A 171 9.04 -21.70 -10.28
CA ILE A 171 10.22 -21.37 -9.46
C ILE A 171 9.83 -20.38 -8.35
N ALA A 172 9.05 -19.34 -8.65
CA ALA A 172 8.58 -18.37 -7.66
C ALA A 172 7.80 -19.04 -6.52
N LYS A 173 6.93 -20.00 -6.86
CA LYS A 173 6.16 -20.79 -5.90
C LYS A 173 7.05 -21.70 -5.06
N SER A 174 7.94 -22.47 -5.70
CA SER A 174 8.85 -23.40 -5.02
C SER A 174 9.72 -22.68 -3.99
N LEU A 175 10.26 -21.51 -4.36
CA LEU A 175 11.09 -20.67 -3.50
C LEU A 175 10.29 -19.73 -2.57
N LYS A 176 8.97 -19.65 -2.70
CA LYS A 176 8.09 -18.68 -2.01
C LYS A 176 8.67 -17.26 -2.05
N VAL A 177 9.02 -16.81 -3.26
CA VAL A 177 9.75 -15.56 -3.47
C VAL A 177 8.97 -14.33 -3.03
N GLU A 178 9.70 -13.28 -2.68
CA GLU A 178 9.09 -12.06 -2.18
C GLU A 178 8.53 -11.21 -3.31
N LYS A 179 9.14 -11.29 -4.50
CA LYS A 179 8.67 -10.60 -5.68
C LYS A 179 8.91 -11.38 -6.96
N LEU A 180 7.90 -11.43 -7.82
CA LEU A 180 8.01 -11.87 -9.21
C LEU A 180 7.72 -10.67 -10.14
N ILE A 181 8.69 -10.30 -10.96
CA ILE A 181 8.61 -9.12 -11.83
C ILE A 181 8.54 -9.59 -13.27
N PHE A 182 7.50 -9.19 -13.99
CA PHE A 182 7.34 -9.37 -15.42
C PHE A 182 7.75 -8.09 -16.13
N PHE A 183 8.91 -8.10 -16.80
CA PHE A 183 9.21 -7.07 -17.79
C PHE A 183 8.56 -7.44 -19.12
N THR A 184 7.75 -6.53 -19.63
CA THR A 184 6.98 -6.69 -20.87
C THR A 184 6.99 -5.39 -21.68
N ASN A 185 6.44 -5.42 -22.89
CA ASN A 185 6.32 -4.28 -23.80
C ASN A 185 5.16 -3.32 -23.45
N VAL A 186 4.23 -3.74 -22.59
CA VAL A 186 3.14 -2.89 -22.07
C VAL A 186 3.52 -2.26 -20.72
N ASP A 187 2.95 -1.09 -20.43
CA ASP A 187 3.23 -0.35 -19.20
C ASP A 187 2.64 -1.02 -17.95
N GLY A 188 1.58 -1.82 -18.09
CA GLY A 188 0.93 -2.56 -17.01
C GLY A 188 -0.51 -2.91 -17.38
N ILE A 189 -1.40 -2.95 -16.38
CA ILE A 189 -2.83 -3.23 -16.55
C ILE A 189 -3.59 -1.92 -16.62
N TYR A 190 -4.40 -1.76 -17.67
CA TYR A 190 -5.21 -0.57 -17.90
C TYR A 190 -6.69 -0.83 -17.60
N LYS A 191 -7.41 0.22 -17.16
CA LYS A 191 -8.88 0.30 -17.16
C LYS A 191 -9.28 1.65 -17.74
N ASN A 192 -10.05 1.66 -18.82
CA ASN A 192 -10.45 2.88 -19.55
C ASN A 192 -9.24 3.81 -19.79
N GLU A 193 -8.18 3.29 -20.44
CA GLU A 193 -6.94 4.03 -20.76
C GLU A 193 -6.11 4.52 -19.55
N ASN A 194 -6.57 4.27 -18.33
CA ASN A 194 -5.83 4.60 -17.12
C ASN A 194 -5.01 3.41 -16.63
N LEU A 195 -3.70 3.61 -16.50
CA LEU A 195 -2.78 2.61 -15.95
C LEU A 195 -3.03 2.42 -14.45
N ILE A 196 -3.45 1.22 -14.08
CA ILE A 196 -3.68 0.88 -12.68
C ILE A 196 -2.33 0.56 -12.04
N LYS A 197 -1.86 1.44 -11.16
CA LYS A 197 -0.56 1.24 -10.50
C LYS A 197 -0.55 0.07 -9.53
N ASN A 198 -1.69 -0.27 -8.95
CA ASN A 198 -1.74 -1.31 -7.95
C ASN A 198 -3.08 -2.05 -7.95
N LEU A 199 -3.04 -3.37 -7.72
CA LEU A 199 -4.21 -4.24 -7.68
C LEU A 199 -4.09 -5.29 -6.57
N ASP A 200 -5.22 -5.83 -6.14
CA ASP A 200 -5.28 -7.12 -5.43
C ASP A 200 -5.98 -8.23 -6.23
N ILE A 201 -6.02 -9.43 -5.66
CA ILE A 201 -6.67 -10.59 -6.31
C ILE A 201 -8.16 -10.32 -6.62
N THR A 202 -8.87 -9.60 -5.75
CA THR A 202 -10.30 -9.31 -5.92
C THR A 202 -10.50 -8.33 -7.07
N GLU A 203 -9.72 -7.26 -7.10
CA GLU A 203 -9.75 -6.26 -8.18
C GLU A 203 -9.34 -6.89 -9.52
N CYS A 204 -8.31 -7.75 -9.53
CA CYS A 204 -7.96 -8.51 -10.73
C CYS A 204 -9.11 -9.39 -11.23
N LYS A 205 -9.83 -10.09 -10.33
CA LYS A 205 -11.02 -10.88 -10.70
C LYS A 205 -12.15 -10.00 -11.24
N ASN A 206 -12.35 -8.82 -10.68
CA ASN A 206 -13.36 -7.87 -11.16
C ASN A 206 -13.00 -7.37 -12.57
N LEU A 207 -11.74 -7.02 -12.84
CA LEU A 207 -11.30 -6.62 -14.18
C LEU A 207 -11.53 -7.72 -15.24
N ILE A 208 -11.37 -8.99 -14.85
CA ILE A 208 -11.69 -10.13 -15.72
C ILE A 208 -13.21 -10.20 -15.96
N LYS A 209 -14.03 -10.11 -14.89
CA LYS A 209 -15.49 -10.17 -14.99
C LYS A 209 -16.06 -9.02 -15.83
N GLU A 210 -15.50 -7.83 -15.69
CA GLU A 210 -15.86 -6.62 -16.43
C GLU A 210 -15.29 -6.60 -17.87
N LYS A 211 -14.56 -7.65 -18.29
CA LYS A 211 -13.91 -7.75 -19.61
C LYS A 211 -12.91 -6.61 -19.91
N PHE A 212 -12.35 -5.94 -18.90
CA PHE A 212 -11.27 -4.97 -19.09
C PHE A 212 -9.91 -5.63 -19.40
N VAL A 213 -9.77 -6.89 -19.03
CA VAL A 213 -8.59 -7.70 -19.31
C VAL A 213 -9.00 -8.82 -20.27
N GLN A 214 -8.43 -8.80 -21.48
CA GLN A 214 -8.74 -9.75 -22.56
C GLN A 214 -7.47 -10.40 -23.12
N ASP A 215 -7.67 -11.43 -23.95
CA ASP A 215 -6.61 -12.12 -24.72
C ASP A 215 -5.40 -12.57 -23.87
N GLY A 216 -4.19 -12.22 -24.32
CA GLY A 216 -2.94 -12.55 -23.63
C GLY A 216 -2.84 -11.96 -22.22
N MET A 217 -3.51 -10.83 -21.95
CA MET A 217 -3.52 -10.23 -20.62
C MET A 217 -4.42 -11.03 -19.66
N LEU A 218 -5.51 -11.63 -20.13
CA LEU A 218 -6.37 -12.50 -19.33
C LEU A 218 -5.59 -13.69 -18.77
N VAL A 219 -4.87 -14.40 -19.64
CA VAL A 219 -4.02 -15.53 -19.24
C VAL A 219 -2.93 -15.09 -18.27
N LYS A 220 -2.36 -13.90 -18.48
CA LYS A 220 -1.33 -13.34 -17.58
C LYS A 220 -1.91 -13.02 -16.20
N VAL A 221 -3.05 -12.33 -16.12
CA VAL A 221 -3.68 -11.96 -14.85
C VAL A 221 -4.14 -13.21 -14.08
N GLN A 222 -4.67 -14.23 -14.74
CA GLN A 222 -4.99 -15.51 -14.09
C GLN A 222 -3.74 -16.20 -13.52
N ASN A 223 -2.65 -16.26 -14.28
CA ASN A 223 -1.37 -16.78 -13.78
C ASN A 223 -0.83 -15.99 -12.59
N ILE A 224 -1.00 -14.66 -12.58
CA ILE A 224 -0.62 -13.79 -11.48
C ILE A 224 -1.43 -14.11 -10.22
N ILE A 225 -2.76 -14.22 -10.35
CA ILE A 225 -3.64 -14.58 -9.24
C ILE A 225 -3.22 -15.92 -8.63
N ASP A 226 -2.94 -16.93 -9.46
CA ASP A 226 -2.54 -18.26 -8.98
C ASP A 226 -1.18 -18.26 -8.29
N SER A 227 -0.23 -17.48 -8.82
CA SER A 227 1.09 -17.29 -8.22
C SER A 227 0.99 -16.66 -6.83
N LEU A 228 0.18 -15.61 -6.69
CA LEU A 228 -0.06 -14.94 -5.41
C LEU A 228 -0.75 -15.86 -4.40
N LYS A 229 -1.75 -16.65 -4.82
CA LYS A 229 -2.40 -17.63 -3.95
C LYS A 229 -1.40 -18.66 -3.40
N SER A 230 -0.45 -19.07 -4.25
CA SER A 230 0.55 -20.11 -3.98
C SER A 230 1.76 -19.66 -3.17
N GLY A 231 1.80 -18.41 -2.69
CA GLY A 231 2.78 -17.94 -1.71
C GLY A 231 3.71 -16.83 -2.18
N VAL A 232 3.66 -16.43 -3.46
CA VAL A 232 4.35 -15.21 -3.94
C VAL A 232 3.68 -14.00 -3.30
N LYS A 233 4.47 -13.08 -2.72
CA LYS A 233 3.90 -11.94 -1.97
C LYS A 233 3.44 -10.79 -2.86
N GLU A 234 4.25 -10.45 -3.84
CA GLU A 234 4.04 -9.33 -4.74
C GLU A 234 4.44 -9.69 -6.16
N ILE A 235 3.66 -9.24 -7.13
CA ILE A 235 3.95 -9.39 -8.55
C ILE A 235 3.93 -8.02 -9.20
N GLN A 236 4.91 -7.73 -10.06
CA GLN A 236 4.94 -6.47 -10.81
C GLN A 236 4.90 -6.72 -12.31
N ILE A 237 4.18 -5.88 -13.05
CA ILE A 237 4.24 -5.78 -14.51
C ILE A 237 4.86 -4.43 -14.83
N LEU A 238 6.04 -4.45 -15.43
CA LEU A 238 6.84 -3.26 -15.70
C LEU A 238 7.19 -3.18 -17.19
N ASN A 239 7.18 -1.96 -17.73
CA ASN A 239 7.87 -1.65 -18.97
C ASN A 239 9.32 -1.25 -18.66
N PRO A 240 10.35 -1.86 -19.27
CA PRO A 240 11.74 -1.52 -19.01
C PRO A 240 12.08 -0.05 -19.32
N ASN A 241 11.32 0.60 -20.21
CA ASN A 241 11.52 2.01 -20.57
C ASN A 241 10.71 2.98 -19.68
N LYS A 242 9.78 2.48 -18.84
CA LYS A 242 8.97 3.27 -17.89
C LYS A 242 8.83 2.55 -16.54
N GLN A 243 9.96 2.24 -15.91
CA GLN A 243 10.00 1.36 -14.74
C GLN A 243 9.26 1.90 -13.50
N SER A 244 9.04 3.22 -13.43
CA SER A 244 8.38 3.90 -12.30
C SER A 244 6.85 3.92 -12.37
N SER A 245 6.24 3.47 -13.47
CA SER A 245 4.80 3.60 -13.71
C SER A 245 4.02 2.29 -13.74
N GLY A 246 4.67 1.13 -13.57
CA GLY A 246 3.99 -0.16 -13.77
C GLY A 246 2.95 -0.56 -12.72
N THR A 247 2.36 -1.74 -12.94
CA THR A 247 1.30 -2.29 -12.08
C THR A 247 1.88 -3.26 -11.05
N THR A 248 1.56 -3.06 -9.77
CA THR A 248 1.93 -3.94 -8.66
C THR A 248 0.70 -4.69 -8.14
N ILE A 249 0.75 -6.02 -8.08
CA ILE A 249 -0.37 -6.88 -7.69
C ILE A 249 0.03 -7.68 -6.45
N THR A 250 -0.81 -7.70 -5.43
CA THR A 250 -0.54 -8.42 -4.17
C THR A 250 -1.69 -9.35 -3.78
N LYS A 251 -1.42 -10.39 -2.98
CA LYS A 251 -2.43 -11.41 -2.61
C LYS A 251 -3.66 -10.76 -1.95
N ASN A 252 -3.37 -9.88 -1.01
CA ASN A 252 -4.29 -8.91 -0.49
C ASN A 252 -3.54 -7.59 -0.64
N TYR A 253 -4.12 -6.58 -1.28
CA TYR A 253 -3.81 -5.23 -0.84
C TYR A 253 -3.98 -5.30 0.66
N PRO A 254 -2.98 -4.95 1.48
CA PRO A 254 -3.25 -5.03 2.90
C PRO A 254 -4.46 -4.13 3.13
N VAL A 255 -5.56 -4.75 3.61
CA VAL A 255 -6.90 -4.19 3.72
C VAL A 255 -6.84 -3.09 4.76
N TYR A 256 -6.26 -1.99 4.33
CA TYR A 256 -6.07 -0.79 5.10
C TYR A 256 -7.08 0.26 4.65
N ILE A 257 -7.88 -0.07 3.65
CA ILE A 257 -8.95 0.73 3.08
C ILE A 257 -10.00 -0.30 2.64
N ASP A 258 -11.11 -0.39 3.37
CA ASP A 258 -12.30 -1.07 2.89
C ASP A 258 -13.18 -0.06 2.15
N HIS A 259 -13.80 -0.48 1.05
CA HIS A 259 -14.75 0.33 0.29
C HIS A 259 -16.08 -0.40 0.20
N PHE A 260 -17.11 0.24 0.74
CA PHE A 260 -18.48 -0.25 0.74
C PHE A 260 -19.32 0.67 -0.14
N ILE A 261 -20.09 0.09 -1.06
CA ILE A 261 -20.95 0.82 -2.00
C ILE A 261 -22.39 0.38 -1.75
N GLY A 262 -23.26 1.34 -1.47
CA GLY A 262 -24.70 1.13 -1.33
C GLY A 262 -25.44 1.28 -2.65
N ASN A 263 -26.59 0.61 -2.78
CA ASN A 263 -27.45 0.73 -3.96
C ASN A 263 -28.26 2.04 -3.98
N ASN A 264 -28.37 2.71 -2.84
CA ASN A 264 -29.10 3.96 -2.68
C ASN A 264 -28.17 5.16 -2.78
N LYS A 265 -28.66 6.28 -3.35
CA LYS A 265 -27.92 7.56 -3.33
C LYS A 265 -27.64 8.00 -1.89
N GLY A 266 -26.43 8.49 -1.66
CA GLY A 266 -25.98 8.98 -0.35
C GLY A 266 -24.60 9.62 -0.48
N PRO A 267 -24.03 10.12 0.62
CA PRO A 267 -22.74 10.77 0.60
C PRO A 267 -21.59 9.76 0.55
N ILE A 268 -20.40 10.26 0.23
CA ILE A 268 -19.14 9.55 0.39
C ILE A 268 -18.61 9.83 1.80
N THR A 269 -18.62 8.84 2.67
CA THR A 269 -18.19 8.98 4.07
C THR A 269 -16.94 8.16 4.36
N THR A 270 -15.97 8.74 5.05
CA THR A 270 -14.71 8.07 5.42
C THR A 270 -14.58 7.99 6.93
N ILE A 271 -14.27 6.80 7.46
CA ILE A 271 -13.86 6.61 8.86
C ILE A 271 -12.39 6.22 8.85
N ILE A 272 -11.56 6.97 9.59
CA ILE A 272 -10.13 6.70 9.72
C ILE A 272 -9.83 6.27 11.15
N GLY A 273 -9.03 5.21 11.30
CA GLY A 273 -8.55 4.75 12.60
C GLY A 273 -7.06 4.45 12.59
N SER A 274 -6.40 4.76 13.70
CA SER A 274 -4.95 4.52 13.88
C SER A 274 -4.08 5.22 12.84
N ILE A 275 -4.31 6.50 12.59
CA ILE A 275 -3.47 7.31 11.69
C ILE A 275 -2.04 7.43 12.20
N HIS A 276 -1.83 7.39 13.53
CA HIS A 276 -0.50 7.32 14.14
C HIS A 276 -0.05 5.87 14.42
N GLY A 277 -0.80 4.85 14.03
CA GLY A 277 -0.41 3.46 14.27
C GLY A 277 -0.57 2.95 15.71
N ASN A 278 0.03 3.58 16.73
CA ASN A 278 -0.06 3.10 18.12
C ASN A 278 -1.44 3.30 18.81
N GLU A 279 -2.40 3.89 18.10
CA GLU A 279 -3.77 4.14 18.58
C GLU A 279 -4.65 2.91 18.37
N LYS A 280 -4.47 1.88 19.21
CA LYS A 280 -5.07 0.56 19.00
C LYS A 280 -6.61 0.54 18.97
N ILE A 281 -7.26 1.51 19.65
CA ILE A 281 -8.72 1.71 19.63
C ILE A 281 -9.24 1.88 18.20
N GLY A 282 -8.56 2.72 17.39
CA GLY A 282 -8.95 2.99 16.01
C GLY A 282 -8.96 1.72 15.15
N LYS A 283 -7.94 0.87 15.25
CA LYS A 283 -7.89 -0.40 14.51
C LYS A 283 -9.02 -1.34 14.91
N LYS A 284 -9.27 -1.50 16.21
CA LYS A 284 -10.36 -2.34 16.72
C LYS A 284 -11.72 -1.83 16.23
N LEU A 285 -11.92 -0.51 16.21
CA LEU A 285 -13.12 0.11 15.69
C LEU A 285 -13.35 -0.21 14.21
N ILE A 286 -12.31 -0.03 13.38
CA ILE A 286 -12.36 -0.33 11.94
C ILE A 286 -12.71 -1.81 11.70
N ASP A 287 -12.14 -2.74 12.48
CA ASP A 287 -12.43 -4.16 12.34
C ASP A 287 -13.88 -4.51 12.67
N ASN A 288 -14.45 -3.92 13.72
CA ASN A 288 -15.84 -4.15 14.10
C ASN A 288 -16.81 -3.53 13.06
N LEU A 289 -16.57 -2.28 12.65
CA LEU A 289 -17.39 -1.62 11.63
C LEU A 289 -17.37 -2.39 10.30
N ARG A 290 -16.23 -2.97 9.92
CA ARG A 290 -16.13 -3.80 8.71
C ARG A 290 -17.09 -4.99 8.75
N GLN A 291 -17.32 -5.58 9.93
CA GLN A 291 -18.25 -6.70 10.07
C GLN A 291 -19.70 -6.25 9.99
N ASP A 292 -20.05 -5.14 10.65
CA ASP A 292 -21.40 -4.59 10.62
C ASP A 292 -21.78 -4.14 9.21
N LEU A 293 -20.93 -3.37 8.52
CA LEU A 293 -21.25 -2.81 7.20
C LEU A 293 -21.42 -3.87 6.10
N LYS A 294 -20.99 -5.12 6.32
CA LYS A 294 -21.28 -6.24 5.40
C LYS A 294 -22.74 -6.69 5.44
N LYS A 295 -23.47 -6.36 6.51
CA LYS A 295 -24.84 -6.84 6.78
C LYS A 295 -25.88 -5.73 6.68
N GLU A 296 -25.46 -4.48 6.56
CA GLU A 296 -26.31 -3.31 6.77
C GLU A 296 -26.61 -2.55 5.48
N GLY A 297 -27.71 -1.80 5.49
CA GLY A 297 -28.10 -0.93 4.38
C GLY A 297 -27.18 0.29 4.28
N ILE A 298 -26.30 0.30 3.28
CA ILE A 298 -25.41 1.42 2.95
C ILE A 298 -26.08 2.37 1.95
N TYR A 299 -25.85 3.66 2.13
CA TYR A 299 -26.32 4.75 1.27
C TYR A 299 -25.10 5.57 0.83
N GLY A 300 -24.87 5.66 -0.48
CA GLY A 300 -23.66 6.25 -1.04
C GLY A 300 -22.45 5.31 -0.93
N GLU A 301 -21.30 5.85 -0.51
CA GLU A 301 -20.06 5.09 -0.35
C GLU A 301 -19.52 5.26 1.07
N ILE A 302 -18.99 4.18 1.66
CA ILE A 302 -18.25 4.24 2.93
C ILE A 302 -16.84 3.71 2.72
N PHE A 303 -15.85 4.48 3.14
CA PHE A 303 -14.46 4.06 3.24
C PHE A 303 -14.08 3.83 4.70
N LEU A 304 -13.55 2.65 5.04
CA LEU A 304 -12.92 2.40 6.35
C LEU A 304 -11.40 2.34 6.18
N ILE A 305 -10.68 3.30 6.74
CA ILE A 305 -9.23 3.44 6.57
C ILE A 305 -8.51 3.07 7.86
N PHE A 306 -7.64 2.06 7.79
CA PHE A 306 -6.59 1.80 8.77
C PHE A 306 -5.36 2.65 8.41
N GLY A 307 -5.11 3.70 9.18
CA GLY A 307 -4.25 4.82 8.81
C GLY A 307 -2.76 4.48 8.61
N ASN A 308 -2.02 4.14 9.68
CA ASN A 308 -0.59 3.79 9.62
C ASN A 308 -0.27 2.37 10.13
N PRO A 309 -0.44 1.35 9.27
CA PRO A 309 -0.30 -0.05 9.68
C PRO A 309 1.13 -0.51 9.92
N LYS A 310 2.11 0.12 9.27
CA LYS A 310 3.52 -0.23 9.49
C LYS A 310 3.95 0.23 10.89
N ALA A 311 3.59 1.46 11.29
CA ALA A 311 3.82 1.95 12.65
C ALA A 311 3.02 1.13 13.68
N TYR A 312 1.75 0.79 13.38
CA TYR A 312 0.93 -0.07 14.24
C TYR A 312 1.62 -1.40 14.55
N LYS A 313 2.16 -2.10 13.54
CA LYS A 313 2.84 -3.40 13.73
C LYS A 313 4.05 -3.32 14.64
N GLN A 314 4.69 -2.16 14.71
CA GLN A 314 5.86 -1.91 15.55
C GLN A 314 5.47 -1.22 16.88
N ASN A 315 4.17 -0.98 17.11
CA ASN A 315 3.65 -0.22 18.25
C ASN A 315 4.28 1.19 18.38
N LEU A 316 4.59 1.81 17.24
CA LEU A 316 5.15 3.17 17.14
C LEU A 316 4.08 4.18 16.74
N ARG A 317 4.29 5.47 17.06
CA ARG A 317 3.46 6.60 16.60
C ARG A 317 3.66 6.91 15.11
N PHE A 318 4.86 6.67 14.61
CA PHE A 318 5.23 6.71 13.19
C PHE A 318 6.62 6.07 13.05
N ILE A 319 7.00 5.73 11.82
CA ILE A 319 8.32 5.19 11.49
C ILE A 319 9.24 6.32 11.03
N ASN A 320 8.81 7.10 10.03
CA ASN A 320 9.65 8.14 9.43
C ASN A 320 9.21 9.55 9.83
N GLU A 321 7.91 9.85 9.73
CA GLU A 321 7.35 11.15 10.08
C GLU A 321 5.87 11.02 10.42
N ASP A 322 5.30 12.04 11.08
CA ASP A 322 3.90 12.03 11.48
C ASP A 322 2.98 12.07 10.26
N LEU A 323 2.30 10.94 9.98
CA LEU A 323 1.38 10.80 8.86
C LEU A 323 0.26 11.84 8.90
N ASN A 324 -0.24 12.21 10.09
CA ASN A 324 -1.32 13.18 10.24
C ASN A 324 -0.85 14.64 10.13
N ARG A 325 0.39 14.86 9.66
CA ARG A 325 0.95 16.19 9.34
C ARG A 325 1.29 16.34 7.85
N LEU A 326 0.95 15.34 7.04
CA LEU A 326 1.24 15.30 5.61
C LEU A 326 0.08 15.75 4.71
N PHE A 327 -1.08 16.08 5.29
CA PHE A 327 -2.31 16.33 4.53
C PHE A 327 -2.46 17.82 4.22
N ASP A 328 -1.70 18.28 3.23
CA ASP A 328 -1.74 19.66 2.73
C ASP A 328 -1.45 19.72 1.23
N LYS A 329 -2.03 20.69 0.52
CA LYS A 329 -1.91 20.83 -0.94
C LYS A 329 -0.46 21.09 -1.37
N GLU A 330 0.27 21.94 -0.67
CA GLU A 330 1.67 22.25 -0.97
C GLU A 330 2.60 21.10 -0.62
N ILE A 331 2.33 20.39 0.48
CA ILE A 331 3.05 19.16 0.82
C ILE A 331 2.87 18.13 -0.31
N PHE A 332 1.65 17.89 -0.78
CA PHE A 332 1.41 16.93 -1.86
C PHE A 332 2.07 17.33 -3.17
N LYS A 333 2.10 18.63 -3.51
CA LYS A 333 2.85 19.13 -4.67
C LYS A 333 4.33 18.80 -4.55
N LYS A 334 4.96 19.07 -3.40
CA LYS A 334 6.36 18.71 -3.15
C LYS A 334 6.61 17.20 -3.21
N LEU A 335 5.71 16.38 -2.66
CA LEU A 335 5.83 14.92 -2.69
C LEU A 335 5.74 14.37 -4.12
N SER A 336 4.91 14.96 -5.00
CA SER A 336 4.81 14.50 -6.39
C SER A 336 6.09 14.69 -7.22
N LEU A 337 7.01 15.56 -6.78
CA LEU A 337 8.30 15.81 -7.43
C LEU A 337 9.40 14.86 -6.93
N LYS A 338 9.19 14.13 -5.83
CA LYS A 338 10.19 13.23 -5.27
C LYS A 338 10.26 11.90 -6.03
N VAL A 339 11.48 11.44 -6.29
CA VAL A 339 11.75 10.14 -6.92
C VAL A 339 11.52 8.98 -5.95
N ILE A 340 11.85 9.17 -4.66
CA ILE A 340 11.69 8.17 -3.61
C ILE A 340 10.88 8.78 -2.47
N LEU A 341 9.84 8.07 -2.05
CA LEU A 341 8.96 8.45 -0.96
C LEU A 341 9.12 7.45 0.19
N ASN A 342 9.08 7.95 1.43
CA ASN A 342 9.05 7.07 2.60
C ASN A 342 7.65 6.45 2.82
N ASN A 343 7.52 5.66 3.89
CA ASN A 343 6.31 4.91 4.17
C ASN A 343 5.08 5.82 4.38
N GLU A 344 5.20 6.83 5.23
CA GLU A 344 4.12 7.75 5.54
C GLU A 344 3.77 8.66 4.37
N GLN A 345 4.74 9.13 3.59
CA GLN A 345 4.51 9.93 2.39
C GLN A 345 3.70 9.16 1.34
N LEU A 346 4.05 7.90 1.08
CA LEU A 346 3.28 7.03 0.19
C LEU A 346 1.86 6.82 0.73
N ARG A 347 1.73 6.61 2.05
CA ARG A 347 0.44 6.37 2.69
C ARG A 347 -0.47 7.61 2.64
N ALA A 348 0.08 8.79 2.85
CA ALA A 348 -0.63 10.06 2.74
C ALA A 348 -1.21 10.25 1.33
N LEU A 349 -0.41 10.01 0.29
CA LEU A 349 -0.88 10.08 -1.11
C LEU A 349 -1.99 9.07 -1.44
N GLN A 350 -1.95 7.88 -0.83
CA GLN A 350 -3.03 6.89 -1.00
C GLN A 350 -4.33 7.37 -0.35
N ILE A 351 -4.27 7.79 0.91
CA ILE A 351 -5.44 8.26 1.68
C ILE A 351 -6.02 9.53 1.03
N ALA A 352 -5.18 10.46 0.61
CA ALA A 352 -5.59 11.73 0.01
C ALA A 352 -6.49 11.56 -1.23
N LYS A 353 -6.30 10.50 -2.03
CA LYS A 353 -7.18 10.22 -3.19
C LYS A 353 -8.63 10.01 -2.77
N ILE A 354 -8.85 9.43 -1.59
CA ILE A 354 -10.18 9.17 -1.04
C ILE A 354 -10.71 10.43 -0.37
N LEU A 355 -9.88 11.10 0.44
CA LEU A 355 -10.30 12.30 1.16
C LEU A 355 -10.73 13.43 0.21
N LYS A 356 -10.10 13.56 -0.97
CA LYS A 356 -10.49 14.53 -2.00
C LYS A 356 -11.94 14.39 -2.50
N LYS A 357 -12.51 13.19 -2.45
CA LYS A 357 -13.89 12.91 -2.86
C LYS A 357 -14.83 12.68 -1.67
N THR A 358 -14.34 12.77 -0.44
CA THR A 358 -15.10 12.49 0.78
C THR A 358 -15.97 13.68 1.16
N ASP A 359 -17.25 13.45 1.43
CA ASP A 359 -18.20 14.45 1.94
C ASP A 359 -18.09 14.63 3.46
N TYR A 360 -18.00 13.51 4.18
CA TYR A 360 -17.93 13.48 5.63
C TYR A 360 -16.78 12.57 6.08
N CYS A 361 -15.92 13.06 6.96
CA CYS A 361 -14.85 12.26 7.55
C CYS A 361 -14.89 12.31 9.06
N LEU A 362 -14.70 11.15 9.67
CA LEU A 362 -14.46 11.02 11.09
C LEU A 362 -13.10 10.34 11.29
N ASP A 363 -12.14 11.09 11.82
CA ASP A 363 -10.84 10.56 12.21
C ASP A 363 -10.83 10.22 13.70
N ILE A 364 -10.46 8.98 14.02
CA ILE A 364 -10.51 8.43 15.37
C ILE A 364 -9.11 8.47 15.97
N HIS A 365 -8.96 9.35 16.96
CA HIS A 365 -7.71 9.58 17.66
C HIS A 365 -7.79 9.12 19.11
N SER A 366 -6.62 8.90 19.68
CA SER A 366 -6.49 8.69 21.12
C SER A 366 -5.23 9.34 21.65
N THR A 367 -5.35 9.96 22.81
CA THR A 367 -4.30 10.73 23.47
C THR A 367 -3.29 9.82 24.18
N LEU A 368 -2.05 10.31 24.30
CA LEU A 368 -0.95 9.64 25.01
C LEU A 368 -1.02 9.81 26.53
N LYS A 369 -1.82 10.75 27.03
CA LYS A 369 -2.10 10.95 28.46
C LYS A 369 -3.56 10.58 28.74
N PRO A 370 -3.93 10.24 29.99
CA PRO A 370 -5.32 10.22 30.40
C PRO A 370 -6.04 11.52 30.02
N SER A 371 -7.16 11.40 29.32
CA SER A 371 -7.97 12.53 28.87
C SER A 371 -9.43 12.11 28.79
N LYS A 372 -10.34 13.03 29.09
CA LYS A 372 -11.76 12.87 28.75
C LYS A 372 -11.91 12.88 27.22
N ALA A 373 -12.91 12.17 26.71
CA ALA A 373 -13.22 12.16 25.29
C ALA A 373 -13.83 13.50 24.84
N PHE A 374 -13.48 13.95 23.65
CA PHE A 374 -13.96 15.21 23.07
C PHE A 374 -13.94 15.17 21.54
N VAL A 375 -14.63 16.11 20.92
CA VAL A 375 -14.63 16.27 19.46
C VAL A 375 -13.88 17.54 19.10
N TYR A 376 -12.93 17.41 18.19
CA TYR A 376 -12.25 18.52 17.54
C TYR A 376 -12.87 18.75 16.15
N LEU A 377 -13.14 20.02 15.82
CA LEU A 377 -13.86 20.41 14.61
C LEU A 377 -13.49 21.82 14.14
N GLU A 378 -13.79 22.13 12.88
CA GLU A 378 -13.82 23.52 12.40
C GLU A 378 -15.02 24.27 12.98
N ASN A 379 -14.86 25.56 13.32
CA ASN A 379 -15.91 26.38 13.92
C ASN A 379 -16.98 26.81 12.91
N SER A 380 -17.81 25.87 12.44
CA SER A 380 -18.95 26.13 11.56
C SER A 380 -20.25 25.54 12.09
N LYS A 381 -21.39 26.17 11.76
CA LYS A 381 -22.73 25.72 12.20
C LYS A 381 -22.98 24.24 11.87
N LYS A 382 -22.52 23.75 10.72
CA LYS A 382 -22.73 22.34 10.31
C LYS A 382 -21.83 21.39 11.09
N HIS A 383 -20.56 21.73 11.32
CA HIS A 383 -19.65 20.94 12.14
C HIS A 383 -20.17 20.81 13.58
N ILE A 384 -20.60 21.93 14.19
CA ILE A 384 -21.17 21.93 15.55
C ILE A 384 -22.42 21.03 15.61
N LYS A 385 -23.29 21.08 14.59
CA LYS A 385 -24.47 20.21 14.52
C LYS A 385 -24.10 18.73 14.46
N LEU A 386 -23.08 18.36 13.69
CA LEU A 386 -22.56 16.98 13.62
C LEU A 386 -21.91 16.55 14.94
N ALA A 387 -21.07 17.41 15.52
CA ALA A 387 -20.35 17.12 16.76
C ALA A 387 -21.30 16.91 17.96
N LYS A 388 -22.47 17.56 17.97
CA LYS A 388 -23.47 17.40 19.04
C LYS A 388 -23.91 15.94 19.25
N PHE A 389 -23.84 15.09 18.22
CA PHE A 389 -24.23 13.67 18.30
C PHE A 389 -23.24 12.78 19.05
N PHE A 390 -22.01 13.23 19.29
CA PHE A 390 -21.04 12.43 20.04
C PHE A 390 -21.28 12.44 21.55
N HIS A 391 -22.17 13.32 22.05
CA HIS A 391 -22.43 13.47 23.49
C HIS A 391 -21.11 13.49 24.29
N THR A 392 -20.22 14.43 23.97
CA THR A 392 -19.02 14.73 24.75
C THR A 392 -19.22 16.03 25.49
N LYS A 393 -18.59 16.17 26.68
CA LYS A 393 -18.65 17.40 27.47
C LYS A 393 -18.00 18.58 26.74
N TYR A 394 -16.87 18.31 26.10
CA TYR A 394 -16.09 19.33 25.41
C TYR A 394 -16.23 19.19 23.89
N LEU A 395 -16.40 20.34 23.24
CA LEU A 395 -16.18 20.55 21.81
C LEU A 395 -14.99 21.51 21.69
N VAL A 396 -14.03 21.19 20.83
CA VAL A 396 -12.85 22.02 20.62
C VAL A 396 -12.79 22.46 19.17
N SER A 397 -12.59 23.75 18.91
CA SER A 397 -12.38 24.26 17.56
C SER A 397 -11.19 25.21 17.48
N LEU A 398 -10.65 25.39 16.27
CA LEU A 398 -9.67 26.45 16.01
C LEU A 398 -10.37 27.80 15.94
N GLY A 399 -9.77 28.81 16.59
CA GLY A 399 -10.20 30.20 16.45
C GLY A 399 -9.87 30.75 15.07
N GLN A 400 -10.75 31.61 14.54
CA GLN A 400 -10.62 32.15 13.17
C GLN A 400 -9.28 32.84 12.91
N ASN A 401 -8.70 33.46 13.94
CA ASN A 401 -7.44 34.19 13.85
C ASN A 401 -6.21 33.33 14.19
N PHE A 402 -6.39 32.08 14.59
CA PHE A 402 -5.29 31.21 15.01
C PHE A 402 -4.71 30.43 13.81
N LYS A 403 -3.49 30.78 13.40
CA LYS A 403 -2.81 30.18 12.24
C LYS A 403 -1.58 29.38 12.67
N GLU A 404 -1.80 28.15 13.13
CA GLU A 404 -0.74 27.20 13.49
C GLU A 404 -0.69 26.02 12.51
N LYS A 405 0.42 25.86 11.80
CA LYS A 405 0.59 24.78 10.79
C LYS A 405 0.37 23.38 11.36
N ASP A 406 0.73 23.15 12.62
CA ASP A 406 0.66 21.84 13.27
C ASP A 406 -0.79 21.31 13.37
N LEU A 407 -1.80 22.19 13.37
CA LEU A 407 -3.22 21.81 13.42
C LEU A 407 -3.94 21.92 12.06
N ILE A 408 -3.25 22.42 11.02
CA ILE A 408 -3.84 22.72 9.71
C ILE A 408 -3.45 21.67 8.64
N CYS A 409 -2.50 20.78 8.92
CA CYS A 409 -2.03 19.75 7.97
C CYS A 409 -2.53 18.32 8.28
N SER A 410 -3.70 18.17 8.91
CA SER A 410 -4.32 16.89 9.27
C SER A 410 -5.35 16.40 8.25
N THR A 411 -5.77 15.15 8.39
CA THR A 411 -6.83 14.52 7.59
C THR A 411 -8.13 15.34 7.58
N ASP A 412 -8.57 15.81 8.75
CA ASP A 412 -9.79 16.59 8.94
C ASP A 412 -9.68 17.99 8.33
N SER A 413 -8.58 18.71 8.59
CA SER A 413 -8.34 20.04 8.03
C SER A 413 -8.22 20.00 6.50
N PHE A 414 -7.61 18.94 5.94
CA PHE A 414 -7.53 18.74 4.50
C PHE A 414 -8.91 18.62 3.86
N ILE A 415 -9.84 17.90 4.48
CA ILE A 415 -11.22 17.77 4.00
C ILE A 415 -11.96 19.10 4.11
N ASN A 416 -11.82 19.76 5.24
CA ASN A 416 -12.44 21.07 5.50
C ASN A 416 -11.96 22.12 4.48
N SER A 417 -10.67 22.13 4.14
CA SER A 417 -10.09 23.01 3.10
C SER A 417 -10.63 22.78 1.68
N ASN A 418 -11.37 21.68 1.46
CA ASN A 418 -12.05 21.37 0.21
C ASN A 418 -13.57 21.59 0.30
N GLY A 419 -14.05 22.30 1.32
CA GLY A 419 -15.46 22.64 1.51
C GLY A 419 -16.34 21.46 1.99
N ARG A 420 -15.73 20.44 2.58
CA ARG A 420 -16.38 19.22 3.09
C ARG A 420 -16.28 19.18 4.62
N TYR A 421 -16.73 18.10 5.26
CA TYR A 421 -16.91 18.07 6.72
C TYR A 421 -16.07 16.98 7.39
N GLY A 422 -14.91 17.37 7.92
CA GLY A 422 -13.99 16.55 8.70
C GLY A 422 -14.11 16.85 10.19
N LEU A 423 -14.24 15.79 10.99
CA LEU A 423 -14.20 15.85 12.45
C LEU A 423 -13.16 14.87 12.98
N THR A 424 -12.54 15.24 14.09
CA THR A 424 -11.66 14.36 14.85
C THR A 424 -12.34 14.01 16.17
N PHE A 425 -12.52 12.71 16.42
CA PHE A 425 -13.02 12.21 17.70
C PHE A 425 -11.86 11.70 18.54
N GLU A 426 -11.49 12.49 19.54
CA GLU A 426 -10.48 12.14 20.54
C GLU A 426 -11.14 11.27 21.61
N THR A 427 -10.85 9.98 21.55
CA THR A 427 -11.55 8.94 22.33
C THR A 427 -11.07 8.82 23.78
N GLY A 428 -10.12 9.65 24.19
CA GLY A 428 -9.48 9.59 25.51
C GLY A 428 -8.12 8.93 25.45
N PHE A 429 -7.79 8.07 26.42
CA PHE A 429 -6.44 7.48 26.55
C PHE A 429 -6.25 6.24 25.68
N HIS A 430 -5.21 6.20 24.86
CA HIS A 430 -4.96 5.09 23.91
C HIS A 430 -4.77 3.69 24.52
N LYS A 431 -4.45 3.59 25.82
CA LYS A 431 -4.32 2.30 26.53
C LYS A 431 -5.61 1.87 27.24
N ASP A 432 -6.62 2.74 27.32
CA ASP A 432 -7.87 2.44 28.00
C ASP A 432 -8.94 2.01 27.00
N PHE A 433 -9.39 0.76 27.12
CA PHE A 433 -10.43 0.18 26.29
C PHE A 433 -11.79 0.08 26.99
N SER A 434 -11.89 0.55 28.24
CA SER A 434 -13.12 0.44 29.05
C SER A 434 -14.30 1.14 28.38
N ASP A 435 -14.06 2.25 27.67
CA ASP A 435 -15.09 3.04 26.98
C ASP A 435 -15.28 2.67 25.49
N PHE A 436 -14.64 1.59 25.01
CA PHE A 436 -14.65 1.23 23.59
C PHE A 436 -16.08 1.07 23.02
N GLN A 437 -17.01 0.50 23.80
CA GLN A 437 -18.39 0.33 23.37
C GLN A 437 -19.10 1.66 23.11
N ASN A 438 -18.85 2.68 23.94
CA ASN A 438 -19.42 4.01 23.71
C ASN A 438 -18.80 4.67 22.48
N VAL A 439 -17.49 4.52 22.27
CA VAL A 439 -16.81 5.00 21.05
C VAL A 439 -17.40 4.35 19.79
N TYR A 440 -17.64 3.04 19.86
CA TYR A 440 -18.25 2.27 18.77
C TYR A 440 -19.67 2.74 18.45
N LEU A 441 -20.53 2.85 19.47
CA LEU A 441 -21.91 3.32 19.31
C LEU A 441 -21.98 4.76 18.79
N LYS A 442 -21.12 5.66 19.27
CA LYS A 442 -21.04 7.05 18.78
C LYS A 442 -20.62 7.12 17.31
N THR A 443 -19.73 6.22 16.88
CA THR A 443 -19.33 6.12 15.46
C THR A 443 -20.47 5.58 14.59
N LYS A 444 -21.20 4.55 15.03
CA LYS A 444 -22.43 4.08 14.34
C LYS A 444 -23.47 5.19 14.26
N LEU A 445 -23.64 5.98 15.33
CA LEU A 445 -24.56 7.12 15.35
C LEU A 445 -24.14 8.21 14.36
N PHE A 446 -22.84 8.50 14.24
CA PHE A 446 -22.33 9.42 13.21
C PHE A 446 -22.73 8.96 11.80
N LEU A 447 -22.43 7.70 11.45
CA LEU A 447 -22.79 7.11 10.14
C LEU A 447 -24.30 7.19 9.86
N LYS A 448 -25.14 6.96 10.88
CA LYS A 448 -26.59 7.11 10.79
C LYS A 448 -27.01 8.57 10.57
N LYS A 449 -26.37 9.53 11.24
CA LYS A 449 -26.71 10.95 11.16
C LYS A 449 -26.31 11.61 9.85
N VAL A 450 -25.19 11.18 9.25
CA VAL A 450 -24.80 11.61 7.91
C VAL A 450 -25.55 10.86 6.80
N LYS A 451 -26.45 9.92 7.16
CA LYS A 451 -27.23 9.10 6.23
C LYS A 451 -26.36 8.22 5.32
N SER A 452 -25.29 7.62 5.87
CA SER A 452 -24.43 6.68 5.14
C SER A 452 -24.73 5.21 5.44
N ALA A 453 -25.16 4.89 6.67
CA ALA A 453 -25.55 3.55 7.05
C ALA A 453 -26.67 3.57 8.08
N PHE A 454 -27.59 2.61 7.98
CA PHE A 454 -28.59 2.35 9.01
C PHE A 454 -28.23 1.05 9.71
N PHE A 455 -28.34 1.04 11.03
CA PHE A 455 -28.12 -0.13 11.86
C PHE A 455 -29.44 -0.48 12.53
N ASN A 456 -29.87 -1.74 12.40
CA ASN A 456 -31.19 -2.19 12.89
C ASN A 456 -31.31 -2.22 14.42
N GLU A 457 -30.18 -2.25 15.13
CA GLU A 457 -30.15 -2.29 16.59
C GLU A 457 -30.58 -0.95 17.22
N LYS A 458 -31.37 -1.00 18.32
CA LYS A 458 -31.60 0.18 19.17
C LYS A 458 -30.26 0.58 19.81
N LEU A 459 -29.64 1.63 19.28
CA LEU A 459 -28.44 2.26 19.84
C LEU A 459 -28.77 2.87 21.22
N LYS A 460 -28.66 2.09 22.30
CA LYS A 460 -28.80 2.56 23.68
C LYS A 460 -27.48 3.19 24.14
N MET A 461 -27.47 4.51 24.32
CA MET A 461 -26.32 5.23 24.90
C MET A 461 -26.50 5.37 26.42
N LYS A 462 -25.39 5.35 27.17
CA LYS A 462 -25.40 5.88 28.54
C LYS A 462 -25.69 7.39 28.47
N ASN A 463 -26.82 7.81 29.02
CA ASN A 463 -27.19 9.22 29.10
C ASN A 463 -26.42 9.91 30.22
N GLU A 464 -25.21 10.36 29.93
CA GLU A 464 -24.50 11.26 30.83
C GLU A 464 -25.05 12.68 30.66
N LYS A 465 -25.64 13.23 31.73
CA LYS A 465 -26.11 14.62 31.77
C LYS A 465 -24.94 15.52 32.18
N PHE A 466 -24.41 16.29 31.24
CA PHE A 466 -23.47 17.38 31.51
C PHE A 466 -23.78 18.58 30.62
N SER A 467 -23.45 19.78 31.12
CA SER A 467 -23.43 21.00 30.30
C SER A 467 -22.29 20.89 29.28
N LYS A 468 -22.60 21.12 28.00
CA LYS A 468 -21.60 21.15 26.94
C LYS A 468 -20.84 22.46 27.00
N ILE A 469 -19.52 22.37 26.88
CA ILE A 469 -18.62 23.52 26.82
C ILE A 469 -17.95 23.49 25.45
N HIS A 470 -18.15 24.54 24.65
CA HIS A 470 -17.41 24.74 23.41
C HIS A 470 -16.20 25.62 23.72
N LEU A 471 -15.01 25.09 23.48
CA LEU A 471 -13.73 25.76 23.65
C LEU A 471 -13.12 26.09 22.29
N GLU A 472 -12.71 27.34 22.11
CA GLU A 472 -12.00 27.81 20.93
C GLU A 472 -10.52 27.99 21.23
N ILE A 473 -9.63 27.33 20.48
CA ILE A 473 -8.17 27.49 20.58
C ILE A 473 -7.80 28.88 20.03
N VAL A 474 -7.19 29.68 20.90
CA VAL A 474 -6.85 31.08 20.61
C VAL A 474 -5.35 31.35 20.64
N ASP A 475 -4.57 30.49 21.30
CA ASP A 475 -3.12 30.70 21.44
C ASP A 475 -2.37 29.37 21.64
N SER A 476 -1.04 29.40 21.55
CA SER A 476 -0.17 28.27 21.87
C SER A 476 1.13 28.68 22.55
N ILE A 477 1.65 27.78 23.36
CA ILE A 477 2.94 27.99 24.06
C ILE A 477 4.05 27.24 23.34
N LYS A 478 5.17 27.94 23.09
CA LYS A 478 6.34 27.40 22.39
C LYS A 478 7.60 27.66 23.22
N PRO A 479 8.36 26.60 23.56
CA PRO A 479 9.68 26.73 24.16
C PRO A 479 10.58 27.64 23.31
N LYS A 480 11.25 28.59 23.93
CA LYS A 480 12.31 29.39 23.34
C LYS A 480 13.68 28.85 23.68
N THR A 481 13.80 28.11 24.77
CA THR A 481 15.03 27.44 25.19
C THR A 481 14.80 25.95 25.46
N ASN A 482 15.90 25.21 25.68
CA ASN A 482 15.86 23.82 26.11
C ASN A 482 15.48 23.64 27.58
N ASP A 483 15.47 24.74 28.37
CA ASP A 483 15.14 24.71 29.80
C ASP A 483 13.63 24.86 30.06
N PHE A 484 12.81 24.84 29.01
CA PHE A 484 11.37 24.98 29.13
C PHE A 484 10.75 23.85 29.96
N LYS A 485 9.94 24.22 30.96
CA LYS A 485 9.18 23.29 31.78
C LYS A 485 7.82 23.89 32.12
N PHE A 486 6.76 23.10 32.01
CA PHE A 486 5.49 23.48 32.60
C PHE A 486 5.60 23.57 34.13
N ALA A 487 4.88 24.51 34.72
CA ALA A 487 4.85 24.73 36.17
C ALA A 487 4.24 23.55 36.93
N LYS A 488 3.35 22.80 36.28
CA LYS A 488 2.77 21.55 36.77
C LYS A 488 2.52 20.58 35.62
N ASN A 489 2.20 19.33 35.93
CA ASN A 489 1.85 18.35 34.90
C ASN A 489 0.40 18.56 34.44
N PHE A 490 0.22 19.37 33.40
CA PHE A 490 -1.09 19.64 32.82
C PHE A 490 -1.70 18.43 32.11
N SER A 491 -3.01 18.30 32.29
CA SER A 491 -3.93 17.43 31.55
C SER A 491 -4.85 18.26 30.64
N ASN A 492 -5.46 17.61 29.65
CA ASN A 492 -6.46 18.28 28.80
C ASN A 492 -7.59 18.84 29.66
N PHE A 493 -8.00 20.08 29.36
CA PHE A 493 -9.07 20.82 30.02
C PHE A 493 -8.78 21.29 31.44
N ASP A 494 -7.52 21.21 31.90
CA ASP A 494 -7.13 21.92 33.12
C ASP A 494 -7.36 23.42 32.93
N ILE A 495 -7.97 24.04 33.93
CA ILE A 495 -8.20 25.48 33.98
C ILE A 495 -6.93 26.13 34.53
N ILE A 496 -6.48 27.16 33.84
CA ILE A 496 -5.39 28.04 34.25
C ILE A 496 -6.01 29.39 34.53
N LYS A 497 -5.94 29.85 35.77
CA LYS A 497 -6.54 31.12 36.18
C LYS A 497 -5.70 32.31 35.75
N ASN A 498 -6.32 33.46 35.54
CA ASN A 498 -5.61 34.71 35.30
C ASN A 498 -4.54 34.94 36.39
N GLY A 499 -3.31 35.23 35.99
CA GLY A 499 -2.18 35.39 36.92
C GLY A 499 -1.51 34.09 37.38
N GLU A 500 -2.04 32.92 37.02
CA GLU A 500 -1.42 31.63 37.35
C GLU A 500 -0.17 31.37 36.49
N LEU A 501 0.86 30.79 37.11
CA LEU A 501 2.09 30.40 36.44
C LEU A 501 1.86 29.20 35.53
N ILE A 502 2.16 29.35 34.24
CA ILE A 502 2.02 28.31 33.22
C ILE A 502 3.31 27.49 33.11
N ALA A 503 4.42 28.18 32.91
CA ALA A 503 5.70 27.54 32.59
C ALA A 503 6.88 28.43 32.98
N PHE A 504 8.03 27.80 33.08
CA PHE A 504 9.33 28.46 33.11
C PHE A 504 10.02 28.21 31.77
N ASP A 505 10.64 29.25 31.24
CA ASP A 505 11.55 29.15 30.10
C ASP A 505 12.85 29.85 30.48
N LYS A 506 13.83 29.06 30.93
CA LYS A 506 15.02 29.55 31.64
C LYS A 506 14.62 30.37 32.89
N HIS A 507 14.95 31.66 32.94
CA HIS A 507 14.61 32.55 34.06
C HIS A 507 13.25 33.26 33.88
N LYS A 508 12.60 33.11 32.73
CA LYS A 508 11.34 33.80 32.44
C LYS A 508 10.15 32.98 32.93
N LYS A 509 9.35 33.59 33.80
CA LYS A 509 8.02 33.09 34.18
C LYS A 509 7.02 33.42 33.07
N ILE A 510 6.28 32.42 32.61
CA ILE A 510 5.17 32.59 31.67
C ILE A 510 3.89 32.47 32.47
N ILE A 511 3.12 33.56 32.54
CA ILE A 511 1.91 33.68 33.36
C ILE A 511 0.69 33.76 32.45
N ALA A 512 -0.43 33.22 32.89
CA ALA A 512 -1.68 33.27 32.18
C ALA A 512 -2.25 34.71 32.14
N PRO A 513 -2.51 35.27 30.95
CA PRO A 513 -3.04 36.64 30.82
C PRO A 513 -4.54 36.73 31.10
N LYS A 514 -5.23 35.60 31.20
CA LYS A 514 -6.66 35.45 31.48
C LYS A 514 -6.96 34.01 31.89
N ASP A 515 -8.21 33.74 32.24
CA ASP A 515 -8.68 32.37 32.43
C ASP A 515 -8.62 31.60 31.09
N LEU A 516 -7.90 30.48 31.10
CA LEU A 516 -7.63 29.65 29.92
C LEU A 516 -7.86 28.18 30.23
N PHE A 517 -8.19 27.40 29.21
CA PHE A 517 -8.09 25.93 29.22
C PHE A 517 -6.85 25.51 28.46
N ILE A 518 -6.09 24.55 28.99
CA ILE A 518 -4.98 23.94 28.24
C ILE A 518 -5.43 22.69 27.49
N ILE A 519 -5.03 22.59 26.22
CA ILE A 519 -5.38 21.52 25.29
C ILE A 519 -4.08 20.97 24.66
N PHE A 520 -4.01 19.65 24.54
CA PHE A 520 -2.86 18.86 24.06
C PHE A 520 -1.50 19.19 24.71
N PRO A 521 -1.36 19.22 26.05
CA PRO A 521 -0.08 19.46 26.69
C PRO A 521 0.92 18.31 26.42
N LYS A 522 2.07 18.63 25.84
CA LYS A 522 3.15 17.67 25.54
C LYS A 522 4.02 17.37 26.76
N LYS A 523 4.82 16.32 26.67
CA LYS A 523 5.84 15.95 27.68
C LYS A 523 7.26 16.29 27.24
N GLU A 524 7.51 16.19 25.94
CA GLU A 524 8.79 16.54 25.34
C GLU A 524 8.66 17.88 24.64
N PHE A 525 9.65 18.72 24.89
CA PHE A 525 9.67 20.10 24.45
C PHE A 525 10.84 20.29 23.50
N TYR A 526 10.57 20.95 22.39
CA TYR A 526 11.57 21.28 21.38
C TYR A 526 11.45 22.77 21.10
N ILE A 527 12.59 23.43 20.93
CA ILE A 527 12.63 24.87 20.65
C ILE A 527 11.74 25.19 19.44
N ASN A 528 10.90 26.21 19.61
CA ASN A 528 9.91 26.71 18.65
C ASN A 528 8.84 25.70 18.20
N LYS A 529 8.71 24.54 18.86
CA LYS A 529 7.59 23.61 18.64
C LYS A 529 6.51 23.81 19.70
N THR A 530 5.24 23.67 19.31
CA THR A 530 4.13 23.86 20.26
C THR A 530 4.19 22.84 21.38
N ALA A 531 4.23 23.31 22.62
CA ALA A 531 4.20 22.52 23.85
C ALA A 531 2.77 22.30 24.37
N GLY A 532 1.83 23.17 24.01
CA GLY A 532 0.40 23.05 24.31
C GLY A 532 -0.38 24.20 23.69
N TYR A 533 -1.70 24.06 23.64
CA TYR A 533 -2.62 25.07 23.12
C TYR A 533 -3.47 25.64 24.24
N PHE A 534 -3.87 26.90 24.12
CA PHE A 534 -4.80 27.55 25.04
C PHE A 534 -6.12 27.84 24.35
N ALA A 535 -7.20 27.54 25.07
CA ALA A 535 -8.56 27.72 24.58
C ALA A 535 -9.43 28.50 25.56
N VAL A 536 -10.46 29.16 25.03
CA VAL A 536 -11.46 29.91 25.80
C VAL A 536 -12.88 29.43 25.47
N PRO A 537 -13.83 29.49 26.41
CA PRO A 537 -15.23 29.19 26.12
C PRO A 537 -15.85 30.19 25.12
N ILE A 538 -16.77 29.71 24.28
CA ILE A 538 -17.54 30.53 23.32
C ILE A 538 -19.04 30.24 23.38
#